data_AF-A0A9D6SWS1-F1
#
_entry.id   AF-A0A9D6SWS1-F1
#
_cell.length_a   1.000
_cell.length_b   1.000
_cell.length_c   1.000
_cell.angle_alpha   90.00
_cell.angle_beta   90.00
_cell.angle_gamma   90.00
#
_symmetry.space_group_name_H-M   'P 1'
#
loop_
_entity.id
_entity.type
_entity.pdbx_description
1 polymer ?
#
loop_
_entity_poly.entity_id
_entity_poly.type
_entity_poly.pdbx_seq_one_letter_code
_entity_poly.pdbx_strand_id
1 'polypeptide(L)'
;MVAERMADAVVRRLAARKIAEIKDEAAARAVVRRVVLDNLAAEEKLEAEARQLLLDHAKQIRDSTADYRQLLAKVKEKLARERGFVL
;
A
#
# COMPACT_ATOMS: atom_id res chain seq x y z
N MET A 1 -12.10 0.61 12.37
CA MET A 1 -10.81 0.08 11.85
C MET A 1 -9.95 1.21 11.25
N VAL A 2 -8.66 1.00 10.89
CA VAL A 2 -7.81 2.06 10.29
C VAL A 2 -8.38 2.59 8.97
N ALA A 3 -8.81 1.69 8.08
CA ALA A 3 -9.39 2.07 6.78
C ALA A 3 -10.66 2.93 6.91
N GLU A 4 -11.45 2.71 7.96
CA GLU A 4 -12.67 3.47 8.26
C GLU A 4 -12.34 4.90 8.70
N ARG A 5 -11.37 5.06 9.61
CA ARG A 5 -10.88 6.39 10.03
C ARG A 5 -10.26 7.16 8.86
N MET A 6 -9.56 6.48 7.96
CA MET A 6 -9.01 7.09 6.75
C MET A 6 -10.12 7.54 5.80
N ALA A 7 -11.13 6.70 5.57
CA ALA A 7 -12.27 7.05 4.72
C ALA A 7 -13.01 8.29 5.24
N ASP A 8 -13.27 8.35 6.55
CA ASP A 8 -13.88 9.52 7.19
C ASP A 8 -13.03 10.78 6.99
N ALA A 9 -11.71 10.69 7.22
CA ALA A 9 -10.81 11.83 7.07
C ALA A 9 -10.72 12.34 5.64
N VAL A 10 -10.71 11.45 4.65
CA VAL A 10 -10.66 11.78 3.22
C VAL A 10 -11.96 12.47 2.79
N VAL A 11 -13.12 11.85 3.06
CA VAL A 11 -14.42 12.41 2.67
C VAL A 11 -14.62 13.78 3.32
N ARG A 12 -14.29 13.92 4.61
CA ARG A 12 -14.37 15.20 5.31
C ARG A 12 -13.49 16.28 4.67
N ARG A 13 -12.27 15.95 4.25
CA ARG A 13 -11.36 16.91 3.60
C ARG A 13 -11.82 17.29 2.19
N LEU A 14 -12.37 16.35 1.42
CA LEU A 14 -12.90 16.60 0.08
C LEU A 14 -14.09 17.58 0.15
N ALA A 15 -15.02 17.34 1.08
CA ALA A 15 -16.16 18.22 1.32
C ALA A 15 -15.72 19.60 1.84
N ALA A 16 -14.87 19.64 2.88
CA ALA A 16 -14.42 20.89 3.49
C ALA A 16 -13.65 21.80 2.52
N ARG A 17 -12.87 21.21 1.60
CA ARG A 17 -12.12 21.95 0.59
C ARG A 17 -12.91 22.20 -0.70
N LYS A 18 -14.17 21.74 -0.78
CA LYS A 18 -15.02 21.82 -1.98
C LYS A 18 -14.34 21.26 -3.24
N ILE A 19 -13.54 20.22 -3.07
CA ILE A 19 -12.84 19.53 -4.18
C ILE A 19 -13.80 18.59 -4.91
N ALA A 20 -14.84 18.11 -4.23
CA ALA A 20 -15.88 17.27 -4.80
C ALA A 20 -17.25 17.66 -4.23
N GLU A 21 -18.29 17.58 -5.06
CA GLU A 21 -19.68 17.67 -4.63
C GLU A 21 -20.16 16.28 -4.19
N ILE A 22 -20.38 16.09 -2.90
CA ILE A 22 -20.74 14.79 -2.32
C ILE A 22 -22.22 14.84 -1.94
N LYS A 23 -23.04 14.08 -2.68
CA LYS A 23 -24.50 14.00 -2.44
C LYS A 23 -24.87 12.96 -1.39
N ASP A 24 -24.09 11.88 -1.31
CA ASP A 24 -24.24 10.80 -0.33
C ASP A 24 -22.89 10.54 0.33
N GLU A 25 -22.73 11.04 1.56
CA GLU A 25 -21.51 10.84 2.33
C GLU A 25 -21.30 9.37 2.73
N ALA A 26 -22.37 8.61 2.98
CA ALA A 26 -22.25 7.21 3.40
C ALA A 26 -21.71 6.35 2.25
N ALA A 27 -22.25 6.56 1.04
CA ALA A 27 -21.75 5.92 -0.17
C ALA A 27 -20.30 6.34 -0.47
N ALA A 28 -19.96 7.63 -0.37
CA ALA A 28 -18.60 8.12 -0.57
C ALA A 28 -17.60 7.48 0.41
N ARG A 29 -17.95 7.39 1.71
CA ARG A 29 -17.12 6.72 2.72
C ARG A 29 -16.96 5.23 2.42
N ALA A 30 -18.01 4.56 1.95
CA ALA A 30 -17.93 3.15 1.58
C ALA A 30 -16.97 2.91 0.40
N VAL A 31 -17.02 3.75 -0.63
CA VAL A 31 -16.10 3.69 -1.77
C VAL A 31 -14.66 3.94 -1.33
N VAL A 32 -14.40 5.03 -0.60
CA VAL A 32 -13.03 5.33 -0.13
C VAL A 32 -12.50 4.22 0.77
N ARG A 33 -13.33 3.70 1.70
CA ARG A 33 -12.94 2.58 2.56
C ARG A 33 -12.57 1.36 1.74
N ARG A 34 -13.34 1.04 0.70
CA ARG A 34 -13.06 -0.10 -0.19
C ARG A 34 -11.70 0.07 -0.88
N VAL A 35 -11.44 1.25 -1.46
CA VAL A 35 -10.15 1.55 -2.11
C VAL A 35 -8.99 1.44 -1.13
N VAL A 36 -9.13 1.97 0.09
CA VAL A 36 -8.08 1.85 1.11
C VAL A 36 -7.82 0.38 1.49
N LEU A 37 -8.86 -0.42 1.65
CA LEU A 37 -8.72 -1.85 1.95
C LEU A 37 -8.04 -2.62 0.80
N ASP A 38 -8.44 -2.33 -0.44
CA ASP A 38 -7.85 -2.95 -1.62
C ASP A 38 -6.35 -2.60 -1.74
N ASN A 39 -5.98 -1.34 -1.43
CA ASN A 39 -4.58 -0.92 -1.40
C ASN A 39 -3.78 -1.61 -0.29
N LEU A 40 -4.32 -1.69 0.93
CA LEU A 40 -3.64 -2.38 2.04
C LEU A 40 -3.41 -3.87 1.72
N ALA A 41 -4.42 -4.53 1.13
CA ALA A 41 -4.27 -5.92 0.70
C ALA A 41 -3.22 -6.08 -0.42
N ALA A 42 -3.15 -5.11 -1.35
CA ALA A 42 -2.13 -5.09 -2.38
C ALA A 42 -0.72 -4.86 -1.80
N GLU A 43 -0.57 -3.98 -0.81
CA GLU A 43 0.68 -3.75 -0.09
C GLU A 43 1.15 -5.00 0.67
N GLU A 44 0.25 -5.70 1.37
CA GLU A 44 0.56 -6.96 2.04
C GLU A 44 1.05 -8.03 1.06
N LYS A 45 0.36 -8.16 -0.10
CA LYS A 45 0.77 -9.06 -1.16
C LYS A 45 2.14 -8.69 -1.73
N LEU A 46 2.38 -7.40 -1.98
CA LEU A 46 3.66 -6.89 -2.47
C LEU A 46 4.79 -7.23 -1.50
N GLU A 47 4.55 -7.10 -0.20
CA GLU A 47 5.53 -7.44 0.82
C GLU A 47 5.81 -8.95 0.90
N ALA A 48 4.78 -9.79 0.80
CA ALA A 48 4.95 -11.24 0.77
C ALA A 48 5.78 -11.68 -0.44
N GLU A 49 5.49 -11.13 -1.62
CA GLU A 49 6.24 -11.41 -2.84
C GLU A 49 7.69 -10.92 -2.77
N ALA A 50 7.92 -9.72 -2.24
CA ALA A 50 9.27 -9.21 -2.05
C ALA A 50 10.10 -10.11 -1.13
N ARG A 51 9.49 -10.62 -0.04
CA ARG A 51 10.14 -11.58 0.87
C ARG A 51 10.44 -12.90 0.17
N GLN A 52 9.51 -13.43 -0.62
CA GLN A 52 9.72 -14.67 -1.37
C GLN A 52 10.86 -14.53 -2.37
N LEU A 53 10.89 -13.44 -3.14
CA LEU A 53 11.95 -13.17 -4.10
C LEU A 53 13.32 -13.12 -3.41
N LEU A 54 13.41 -12.47 -2.24
CA LEU A 54 14.65 -12.47 -1.48
C LEU A 54 15.04 -13.85 -0.97
N LEU A 55 14.10 -14.70 -0.52
CA LEU A 55 14.42 -16.06 -0.07
C LEU A 55 14.94 -16.93 -1.21
N ASP A 56 14.35 -16.78 -2.39
CA ASP A 56 14.78 -17.48 -3.61
C ASP A 56 16.22 -17.06 -3.99
N HIS A 57 16.54 -15.78 -3.84
CA HIS A 57 17.90 -15.27 -4.05
C HIS A 57 18.83 -15.44 -2.83
N ALA A 58 18.33 -15.67 -1.62
CA ALA A 58 19.16 -15.82 -0.40
C ALA A 58 20.07 -17.05 -0.48
N LYS A 59 19.69 -18.07 -1.25
CA LYS A 59 20.58 -19.20 -1.59
C LYS A 59 21.83 -18.76 -2.36
N GLN A 60 21.78 -17.62 -3.05
CA GLN A 60 22.89 -17.00 -3.77
C GLN A 60 23.56 -15.87 -2.95
N ILE A 61 22.86 -15.28 -1.97
CA ILE A 61 23.33 -14.17 -1.11
C ILE A 61 23.79 -14.71 0.26
N ARG A 62 24.66 -15.73 0.26
CA ARG A 62 25.09 -16.40 1.50
C ARG A 62 26.06 -15.56 2.35
N ASP A 63 26.58 -14.44 1.84
CA ASP A 63 27.76 -13.78 2.45
C ASP A 63 27.52 -12.41 3.11
N SER A 64 26.28 -11.92 3.28
CA SER A 64 26.06 -10.67 4.03
C SER A 64 24.67 -10.57 4.67
N THR A 65 24.58 -10.84 5.97
CA THR A 65 23.39 -10.63 6.79
C THR A 65 23.06 -9.14 7.01
N ALA A 66 24.01 -8.23 6.77
CA ALA A 66 23.80 -6.79 6.89
C ALA A 66 22.93 -6.21 5.74
N ASP A 67 22.80 -6.93 4.62
CA ASP A 67 22.19 -6.41 3.38
C ASP A 67 20.67 -6.69 3.25
N TYR A 68 20.11 -7.61 4.06
CA TYR A 68 18.74 -8.10 3.86
C TYR A 68 17.66 -7.02 3.91
N ARG A 69 17.71 -6.11 4.91
CA ARG A 69 16.71 -5.03 5.03
C ARG A 69 16.81 -4.04 3.87
N GLN A 70 18.02 -3.70 3.43
CA GLN A 70 18.21 -2.79 2.29
C GLN A 70 17.77 -3.45 0.98
N LEU A 71 18.08 -4.73 0.79
CA LEU A 71 17.62 -5.50 -0.36
C LEU A 71 16.09 -5.61 -0.40
N LEU A 72 15.44 -5.84 0.74
CA LEU A 72 13.98 -5.84 0.84
C LEU A 72 13.37 -4.50 0.44
N ALA A 73 13.93 -3.39 0.93
CA ALA A 73 13.49 -2.07 0.53
C ALA A 73 13.61 -1.85 -0.99
N LYS A 74 14.75 -2.22 -1.59
CA LYS A 74 14.99 -2.11 -3.04
C LYS A 74 14.05 -2.98 -3.86
N VAL A 75 13.80 -4.22 -3.44
CA VAL A 75 12.86 -5.13 -4.13
C VAL A 75 11.43 -4.61 -4.03
N LYS A 76 11.00 -4.14 -2.85
CA LYS A 76 9.69 -3.52 -2.67
C LYS A 76 9.54 -2.30 -3.59
N GLU A 77 10.55 -1.43 -3.66
CA GLU A 77 10.53 -0.25 -4.53
C GLU A 77 10.43 -0.63 -6.01
N LYS A 78 11.21 -1.63 -6.46
CA LYS A 78 11.14 -2.13 -7.82
C LYS A 78 9.75 -2.67 -8.17
N LEU A 79 9.20 -3.56 -7.32
CA LEU A 79 7.89 -4.16 -7.56
C LEU A 79 6.75 -3.14 -7.50
N ALA A 80 6.86 -2.13 -6.62
CA ALA A 80 5.89 -1.03 -6.55
C ALA A 80 5.87 -0.23 -7.85
N ARG A 81 7.04 0.16 -8.37
CA ARG A 81 7.16 0.90 -9.64
C ARG A 81 6.61 0.10 -10.83
N GLU A 82 6.93 -1.19 -10.93
CA GLU A 82 6.45 -2.05 -12.02
C GLU A 82 4.92 -2.20 -12.03
N ARG A 83 4.28 -2.08 -10.86
CA ARG A 83 2.83 -2.25 -10.70
C ARG A 83 2.06 -0.94 -10.54
N GLY A 84 2.74 0.20 -10.63
CA GLY A 84 2.12 1.52 -10.48
C GLY A 84 1.70 1.87 -9.05
N PHE A 85 2.26 1.22 -8.03
CA PHE A 85 2.09 1.61 -6.63
C PHE A 85 3.08 2.72 -6.28
N VAL A 86 2.63 3.71 -5.51
CA VAL A 86 3.51 4.68 -4.84
C VAL A 86 3.64 4.24 -3.39
N LEU A 87 4.88 3.94 -2.96
CA LEU A 87 5.23 3.60 -1.56
C LEU A 87 5.34 4.85 -0.69
#